data_AF-F8GCY2-F1
#
_entry.id   AF-F8GCY2-F1
#
_cell.length_a   1.000
_cell.length_b   1.000
_cell.length_c   1.000
_cell.angle_alpha   90.00
_cell.angle_beta   90.00
_cell.angle_gamma   90.00
#
_symmetry.space_group_name_H-M   'P 1'
#
loop_
_entity.id
_entity.type
_entity.pdbx_description
1 polymer ?
#
loop_
_entity_poly.entity_id
_entity_poly.type
_entity_poly.pdbx_seq_one_letter_code
_entity_poly.pdbx_strand_id
1 'polypeptide(L)'
;MKIDIDQLNESELIDLNRRIVERLRFLRQMRAHTSMLAFSIGDKVCFEPDNEPPVFGIITRYNKKTVSILAEDGNKWTVSPQLLRRITDIS
;
A
#
# COMPACT_ATOMS: atom_id res chain seq x y z
N MET A 1 -7.25 -26.35 3.64
CA MET A 1 -6.97 -26.87 4.99
C MET A 1 -7.97 -26.24 5.94
N LYS A 2 -8.73 -27.03 6.71
CA LYS A 2 -9.71 -26.53 7.67
C LYS A 2 -9.05 -26.56 9.04
N ILE A 3 -9.04 -25.44 9.76
CA ILE A 3 -8.63 -25.41 11.17
C ILE A 3 -9.89 -25.78 11.96
N ASP A 4 -9.81 -26.88 12.72
CA ASP A 4 -10.88 -27.29 13.62
C ASP A 4 -10.74 -26.53 14.94
N ILE A 5 -11.62 -25.55 15.15
CA ILE A 5 -11.58 -24.66 16.32
C ILE A 5 -12.36 -25.23 17.50
N ASP A 6 -13.20 -26.25 17.28
CA ASP A 6 -14.08 -26.82 18.31
C ASP A 6 -13.29 -27.65 19.33
N GLN A 7 -12.05 -28.01 19.01
CA GLN A 7 -11.11 -28.71 19.90
C GLN A 7 -10.31 -27.77 20.80
N LEU A 8 -10.42 -26.44 20.60
CA LEU A 8 -9.61 -25.46 21.31
C LEU A 8 -10.37 -24.93 22.53
N ASN A 9 -9.69 -24.88 23.67
CA ASN A 9 -10.20 -24.18 24.84
C ASN A 9 -10.08 -22.65 24.66
N GLU A 10 -10.69 -21.87 25.57
CA GLU A 10 -10.74 -20.41 25.47
C GLU A 10 -9.34 -19.77 25.37
N SER A 11 -8.37 -20.24 26.14
CA SER A 11 -7.00 -19.70 26.11
C SER A 11 -6.29 -19.96 24.78
N GLU A 12 -6.53 -21.14 24.19
CA GLU A 12 -5.98 -21.53 22.89
C GLU A 12 -6.66 -20.74 21.76
N LEU A 13 -7.96 -20.46 21.86
CA LEU A 13 -8.68 -19.60 20.93
C LEU A 13 -8.15 -18.16 20.98
N ILE A 14 -7.88 -17.63 22.17
CA ILE A 14 -7.30 -16.29 22.34
C ILE A 14 -5.90 -16.22 21.72
N ASP A 15 -5.04 -17.22 21.97
CA ASP A 15 -3.70 -17.29 21.38
C ASP A 15 -3.76 -17.39 19.84
N LEU A 16 -4.63 -18.27 19.33
CA LEU A 16 -4.84 -18.43 17.89
C LEU A 16 -5.29 -17.12 17.25
N ASN A 17 -6.25 -16.43 17.86
CA ASN A 17 -6.73 -15.14 17.37
C ASN A 17 -5.59 -14.10 17.33
N ARG A 18 -4.79 -14.00 18.40
CA ARG A 18 -3.65 -13.09 18.44
C ARG A 18 -2.67 -13.35 17.29
N ARG A 19 -2.31 -14.61 17.06
CA ARG A 19 -1.41 -15.02 15.97
C ARG A 19 -2.00 -14.73 14.59
N ILE A 20 -3.30 -14.95 14.39
CA ILE A 20 -3.99 -14.60 13.14
C ILE A 20 -3.92 -13.10 12.89
N VAL A 21 -4.26 -12.29 13.89
CA VAL A 21 -4.23 -10.82 13.78
C VAL A 21 -2.81 -10.33 13.46
N GLU A 22 -1.80 -10.85 14.16
CA GLU A 22 -0.39 -10.53 13.89
C GLU A 22 0.03 -10.93 12.47
N ARG A 23 -0.34 -12.13 12.00
CA ARG A 23 -0.03 -12.60 10.65
C ARG A 23 -0.71 -11.74 9.59
N LEU A 24 -1.99 -11.39 9.77
CA LEU A 24 -2.72 -10.51 8.85
C LEU A 24 -2.12 -9.11 8.81
N ARG A 25 -1.71 -8.56 9.96
CA ARG A 25 -1.01 -7.27 10.03
C ARG A 25 0.30 -7.31 9.25
N PHE A 26 1.11 -8.37 9.42
CA PHE A 26 2.34 -8.56 8.66
C PHE A 26 2.08 -8.66 7.16
N LEU A 27 1.09 -9.46 6.73
CA LEU A 27 0.75 -9.60 5.31
C LEU A 27 0.26 -8.28 4.69
N ARG A 28 -0.48 -7.45 5.44
CA ARG A 28 -0.87 -6.11 4.98
C ARG A 28 0.33 -5.19 4.81
N GLN A 29 1.30 -5.23 5.74
CA GLN A 29 2.53 -4.45 5.65
C GLN A 29 3.37 -4.89 4.44
N MET A 30 3.51 -6.20 4.22
CA MET A 30 4.20 -6.75 3.05
C MET A 30 3.55 -6.31 1.73
N ARG A 31 2.21 -6.36 1.62
CA ARG A 31 1.51 -5.87 0.41
C ARG A 31 1.74 -4.39 0.15
N ALA A 32 1.71 -3.56 1.19
CA ALA A 32 2.04 -2.14 1.06
C ALA A 32 3.50 -1.93 0.58
N HIS A 33 4.42 -2.77 1.05
CA HIS A 33 5.82 -2.76 0.62
C HIS A 33 6.02 -3.27 -0.82
N THR A 34 5.28 -4.30 -1.26
CA THR A 34 5.34 -4.80 -2.65
C THR A 34 4.78 -3.77 -3.63
N SER A 35 3.68 -3.08 -3.29
CA SER A 35 3.18 -1.96 -4.11
C SER A 35 4.20 -0.83 -4.23
N MET A 36 5.01 -0.59 -3.20
CA MET A 36 6.07 0.42 -3.22
C MET A 36 7.28 -0.01 -4.08
N LEU A 37 7.62 -1.31 -4.10
CA LEU A 37 8.66 -1.87 -4.99
C LEU A 37 8.25 -1.89 -6.46
N ALA A 38 6.96 -1.81 -6.76
CA ALA A 38 6.47 -1.70 -8.13
C ALA A 38 6.78 -0.33 -8.75
N PHE A 39 7.19 0.69 -7.99
CA PHE A 39 7.51 2.02 -8.48
C PHE A 39 8.93 2.45 -8.08
N SER A 40 9.62 3.18 -8.95
CA SER A 40 10.93 3.77 -8.70
C SER A 40 10.83 5.28 -8.39
N ILE A 41 11.76 5.84 -7.62
CA ILE A 41 11.94 7.31 -7.60
C ILE A 41 12.25 7.76 -9.03
N GLY A 42 11.57 8.82 -9.49
CA GLY A 42 11.62 9.29 -10.87
C GLY A 42 10.52 8.73 -11.77
N ASP A 43 9.79 7.69 -11.36
CA ASP A 43 8.65 7.18 -12.14
C ASP A 43 7.57 8.26 -12.26
N LYS A 44 7.06 8.43 -13.49
CA LYS A 44 5.84 9.19 -13.77
C LYS A 44 4.63 8.38 -13.33
N VAL A 45 3.77 8.98 -12.53
CA VAL A 45 2.58 8.34 -11.96
C VAL A 45 1.38 9.28 -12.05
N CYS A 46 0.19 8.69 -12.02
CA CYS A 46 -1.04 9.41 -11.79
C CYS A 46 -1.86 8.80 -10.65
N PHE A 47 -2.67 9.63 -10.01
CA PHE A 47 -3.67 9.22 -9.01
C PHE A 47 -4.86 10.18 -9.04
N GLU A 48 -5.99 9.75 -8.48
CA GLU A 48 -7.23 10.53 -8.43
C GLU A 48 -7.54 10.87 -6.97
N PRO A 49 -7.45 12.14 -6.56
CA PRO A 49 -8.00 12.60 -5.29
C PRO A 49 -9.53 12.62 -5.33
N ASP A 50 -10.17 12.48 -4.18
CA ASP A 50 -11.64 12.48 -4.10
C ASP A 50 -12.22 13.81 -4.59
N ASN A 51 -13.13 13.74 -5.58
CA ASN A 51 -13.79 14.89 -6.21
C ASN A 51 -12.85 15.89 -6.91
N GLU A 52 -11.60 15.50 -7.22
CA GLU A 52 -10.66 16.32 -7.94
C GLU A 52 -10.20 15.65 -9.25
N PRO A 53 -9.73 16.43 -10.24
CA PRO A 53 -9.12 15.86 -11.44
C PRO A 53 -7.91 14.96 -11.12
N PRO A 54 -7.58 14.00 -11.98
CA PRO A 54 -6.38 13.19 -11.83
C PRO A 54 -5.13 14.08 -11.74
N VAL A 55 -4.26 13.78 -10.78
CA VAL A 55 -2.99 14.45 -10.56
C VAL A 55 -1.88 13.63 -11.21
N PHE A 56 -1.07 14.29 -12.02
CA PHE A 56 0.09 13.73 -12.70
C PHE A 56 1.36 14.27 -12.05
N GLY A 57 2.37 13.41 -11.90
CA GLY A 57 3.63 13.83 -11.29
C GLY A 57 4.69 12.75 -11.25
N ILE A 58 5.79 13.06 -10.57
CA ILE A 58 6.93 12.16 -10.40
C ILE A 58 7.11 11.78 -8.93
N ILE A 59 7.49 10.53 -8.69
CA ILE A 59 7.88 10.10 -7.35
C ILE A 59 9.22 10.73 -7.00
N THR A 60 9.27 11.44 -5.88
CA THR A 60 10.49 12.11 -5.39
C THR A 60 11.07 11.45 -4.15
N ARG A 61 10.25 10.74 -3.37
CA ARG A 61 10.71 10.13 -2.10
C ARG A 61 9.85 8.94 -1.68
N TYR A 62 10.52 7.98 -1.06
CA TYR A 62 9.93 6.88 -0.31
C TYR A 62 9.73 7.23 1.16
N ASN A 63 8.53 6.99 1.70
CA ASN A 63 8.25 6.99 3.13
C ASN A 63 7.88 5.57 3.58
N LYS A 64 7.76 5.35 4.90
CA LYS A 64 7.50 4.01 5.47
C LYS A 64 6.22 3.32 4.95
N LYS A 65 5.21 4.09 4.52
CA LYS A 65 3.89 3.59 4.04
C LYS A 65 3.33 4.35 2.84
N THR A 66 4.02 5.40 2.40
CA THR A 66 3.54 6.34 1.38
C THR A 66 4.71 6.72 0.48
N VAL A 67 4.41 7.37 -0.64
CA VAL A 67 5.42 8.05 -1.45
C VAL A 67 5.11 9.54 -1.52
N SER A 68 6.14 10.35 -1.70
CA SER A 68 5.98 11.77 -2.01
C SER A 68 6.05 11.98 -3.51
N ILE A 69 5.08 12.71 -4.03
CA ILE A 69 4.95 13.04 -5.45
C ILE A 69 5.11 14.55 -5.62
N LEU A 70 5.90 14.95 -6.61
CA LEU A 70 5.90 16.31 -7.12
C LEU A 70 4.98 16.33 -8.34
N ALA A 71 3.85 17.00 -8.22
CA ALA A 71 2.89 17.16 -9.30
C ALA A 71 3.40 18.17 -10.34
N GLU A 72 2.85 18.11 -11.55
CA GLU A 72 3.24 18.99 -12.65
C GLU A 72 2.97 20.48 -12.38
N ASP A 73 2.01 20.79 -11.51
CA ASP A 73 1.70 22.13 -11.02
C ASP A 73 2.67 22.63 -9.92
N GLY A 74 3.66 21.81 -9.54
CA GLY A 74 4.64 22.09 -8.50
C GLY A 74 4.18 21.73 -7.08
N ASN A 75 2.93 21.28 -6.89
CA ASN A 75 2.42 20.86 -5.59
C ASN A 75 3.04 19.53 -5.14
N LYS A 76 3.17 19.37 -3.82
CA LYS A 76 3.70 18.15 -3.21
C LYS A 76 2.60 17.34 -2.56
N TRP A 77 2.51 16.07 -2.95
CA TRP A 77 1.51 15.14 -2.44
C TRP A 77 2.15 13.99 -1.68
N THR A 78 1.46 13.46 -0.68
CA THR A 78 1.83 12.22 -0.01
C THR A 78 0.72 11.20 -0.20
N VAL A 79 1.01 10.14 -0.94
CA VAL A 79 -0.02 9.22 -1.43
C VAL A 79 0.36 7.77 -1.10
N SER A 80 -0.66 6.93 -0.85
CA SER A 80 -0.47 5.49 -0.73
C SER A 80 -0.06 4.92 -2.10
N PRO A 81 1.00 4.08 -2.20
CA PRO A 81 1.42 3.48 -3.47
C PRO A 81 0.31 2.67 -4.16
N GLN A 82 -0.69 2.20 -3.42
CA GLN A 82 -1.82 1.44 -3.94
C GLN A 82 -2.81 2.29 -4.76
N LEU A 83 -2.78 3.61 -4.59
CA LEU A 83 -3.61 4.54 -5.35
C LEU A 83 -2.92 5.03 -6.63
N LEU A 84 -1.65 4.67 -6.83
CA LEU A 84 -0.86 5.11 -7.96
C LEU A 84 -1.03 4.18 -9.15
N ARG A 85 -1.05 4.78 -10.33
CA ARG A 85 -0.92 4.08 -11.61
C ARG A 85 0.33 4.60 -12.30
N ARG A 86 1.13 3.69 -12.85
CA ARG A 86 2.33 4.06 -13.62
C ARG A 86 1.88 4.60 -14.96
N ILE A 87 2.47 5.71 -15.38
CA ILE A 87 2.30 6.21 -16.73
C ILE A 87 3.40 5.54 -17.56
N THR A 88 3.05 4.51 -18.30
CA THR A 88 3.91 4.01 -19.38
C THR A 88 3.72 4.92 -20.57
N ASP A 89 4.80 5.54 -21.04
CA ASP A 89 4.79 6.19 -22.35
C ASP A 89 4.44 5.11 -23.39
N ILE A 90 3.23 5.17 -23.95
CA ILE A 90 2.89 4.38 -25.13
C ILE A 90 3.67 5.06 -26.26
N SER A 91 4.82 4.48 -26.60
CA SER A 91 5.60 4.84 -27.79
C SER A 91 4.94 4.30 -29.05
#